data_AF-A0A6G2VB76-F1
#
_entry.id   AF-A0A6G2VB76-F1
#
_cell.length_a   1.000
_cell.length_b   1.000
_cell.length_c   1.000
_cell.angle_alpha   90.00
_cell.angle_beta   90.00
_cell.angle_gamma   90.00
#
_symmetry.space_group_name_H-M   'P 1'
#
loop_
_entity.id
_entity.type
_entity.pdbx_description
1 polymer ?
#
loop_
_entity_poly.entity_id
_entity_poly.type
_entity_poly.pdbx_seq_one_letter_code
_entity_poly.pdbx_strand_id
1 'polypeptide(L)'
;MESVPVRCPACRRDHAYVTPVYPCPCGEPTAPPLLRGAPVVPITHRTWNDDWVTVRCRGCGRHDQWPQPELCCPCGAVLRVPVRPVASAGAVRPAHI
;
A
#
# COMPACT_ATOMS: atom_id res chain seq x y z
N MET A 1 -13.46 10.24 -4.43
CA MET A 1 -12.97 8.98 -3.85
C MET A 1 -12.95 7.95 -4.96
N GLU A 2 -11.77 7.49 -5.38
CA GLU A 2 -11.66 6.44 -6.39
C GLU A 2 -11.59 5.07 -5.71
N SER A 3 -12.41 4.12 -6.17
CA SER A 3 -12.32 2.72 -5.74
C SER A 3 -11.57 1.90 -6.78
N VAL A 4 -10.73 0.98 -6.31
CA VAL A 4 -9.99 0.05 -7.17
C VAL A 4 -10.62 -1.33 -7.03
N PRO A 5 -10.98 -1.99 -8.15
CA PRO A 5 -11.46 -3.36 -8.09
C PRO A 5 -10.30 -4.28 -7.68
N VAL A 6 -10.54 -5.08 -6.64
CA VAL A 6 -9.60 -6.05 -6.09
C VAL A 6 -10.28 -7.40 -6.07
N ARG A 7 -9.68 -8.40 -6.72
CA ARG A 7 -10.21 -9.75 -6.73
C ARG A 7 -9.38 -10.65 -5.81
N CYS A 8 -10.04 -11.31 -4.86
CA CYS A 8 -9.36 -12.23 -3.95
C CYS A 8 -8.86 -13.47 -4.69
N PRO A 9 -7.57 -13.84 -4.63
CA PRO A 9 -7.07 -15.05 -5.27
C PRO A 9 -7.55 -16.33 -4.57
N ALA A 10 -7.92 -16.26 -3.28
CA ALA A 10 -8.38 -17.42 -2.52
C ALA A 10 -9.85 -17.80 -2.78
N CYS A 11 -10.76 -16.82 -2.75
CA CYS A 11 -12.21 -17.06 -2.91
C CYS A 11 -12.80 -16.47 -4.20
N ARG A 12 -11.97 -15.80 -5.03
CA ARG A 12 -12.35 -15.19 -6.32
C ARG A 12 -13.39 -14.06 -6.24
N ARG A 13 -13.74 -13.61 -5.04
CA ARG A 13 -14.69 -12.51 -4.79
C ARG A 13 -14.07 -11.16 -5.14
N ASP A 14 -14.88 -10.31 -5.75
CA ASP A 14 -14.52 -8.94 -6.10
C ASP A 14 -14.83 -7.99 -4.93
N HIS A 15 -13.94 -7.04 -4.72
CA HIS A 15 -14.00 -6.03 -3.68
C HIS A 15 -13.72 -4.65 -4.28
N ALA A 16 -14.39 -3.63 -3.75
CA ALA A 16 -14.03 -2.25 -4.01
C ALA A 16 -13.10 -1.77 -2.89
N TYR A 17 -11.81 -1.64 -3.17
CA TYR A 17 -10.86 -1.09 -2.21
C TYR A 17 -10.78 0.42 -2.36
N VAL A 18 -10.90 1.14 -1.26
CA VAL A 18 -10.76 2.59 -1.22
C VAL A 18 -9.46 2.91 -0.50
N THR A 19 -8.60 3.69 -1.16
CA THR A 19 -7.30 4.00 -0.58
C THR A 19 -7.47 4.92 0.63
N PRO A 20 -6.77 4.65 1.74
CA PRO A 20 -6.74 5.59 2.86
C PRO A 20 -6.01 6.88 2.44
N VAL A 21 -6.54 8.00 2.92
CA VAL A 21 -5.92 9.32 2.77
C VAL A 21 -5.30 9.69 4.09
N TYR A 22 -4.03 10.08 4.07
CA TYR A 22 -3.31 10.53 5.26
C TYR A 22 -2.87 11.98 5.10
N PRO A 23 -2.92 12.79 6.18
CA PRO A 23 -2.47 14.17 6.12
C PRO A 23 -0.94 14.22 6.07
N CYS A 24 -0.38 14.84 5.02
CA CYS A 24 1.02 15.20 5.01
C CYS A 24 1.26 16.36 6.00
N PRO A 25 2.42 16.48 6.66
CA PRO A 25 2.75 17.63 7.51
C PRO A 25 2.62 19.01 6.82
N CYS A 26 2.64 19.06 5.47
CA CYS A 26 2.39 20.29 4.72
C CYS A 26 0.90 20.67 4.58
N GLY A 27 -0.03 19.83 5.05
CA GLY A 27 -1.47 20.01 4.93
C GLY A 27 -2.11 19.30 3.73
N GLU A 28 -1.32 18.82 2.76
CA GLU A 28 -1.86 18.18 1.56
C GLU A 28 -2.30 16.73 1.83
N PRO A 29 -3.53 16.33 1.41
CA PRO A 29 -3.99 14.95 1.51
C PRO A 29 -3.15 14.04 0.61
N THR A 30 -2.52 13.03 1.21
CA THR A 30 -1.65 12.09 0.50
C THR A 30 -2.27 10.70 0.52
N ALA A 31 -2.37 10.10 -0.66
CA ALA A 31 -2.89 8.75 -0.86
C ALA A 31 -1.81 7.87 -1.52
N PRO A 32 -1.63 6.62 -1.06
CA PRO A 32 -0.77 5.67 -1.75
C PRO A 32 -1.25 5.47 -3.20
N PRO A 33 -0.38 5.58 -4.22
CA PRO A 33 -0.78 5.37 -5.59
C PRO A 33 -1.03 3.88 -5.83
N LEU A 34 -2.29 3.44 -5.87
CA LEU A 34 -2.60 2.03 -6.10
C LEU A 34 -2.27 1.61 -7.54
N LEU A 35 -1.70 0.42 -7.72
CA LEU A 35 -1.51 -0.22 -9.03
C LEU A 35 -2.80 -0.92 -9.44
N ARG A 36 -3.62 -0.24 -10.24
CA ARG A 36 -4.84 -0.83 -10.80
C ARG A 36 -4.52 -2.02 -11.71
N GLY A 37 -5.23 -3.13 -11.54
CA GLY A 37 -5.08 -4.34 -12.36
C GLY A 37 -3.87 -5.22 -12.00
N ALA A 38 -3.03 -4.81 -11.07
CA ALA A 38 -1.97 -5.68 -10.56
C ALA A 38 -2.56 -6.76 -9.64
N PRO A 39 -2.01 -7.99 -9.68
CA PRO A 39 -2.48 -9.07 -8.82
C PRO A 39 -2.21 -8.72 -7.35
N VAL A 40 -3.24 -8.89 -6.51
CA VAL A 40 -3.09 -8.81 -5.06
C VAL A 40 -2.47 -10.09 -4.52
N VAL A 41 -1.61 -9.96 -3.53
CA VAL A 41 -0.88 -11.08 -2.93
C VAL A 41 -1.45 -11.36 -1.54
N PRO A 42 -1.80 -12.61 -1.20
CA PRO A 42 -2.17 -12.97 0.17
C PRO A 42 -0.99 -12.74 1.12
N ILE A 43 -1.26 -12.11 2.24
CA ILE A 43 -0.28 -11.96 3.32
C ILE A 43 -0.28 -13.27 4.10
N THR A 44 0.72 -14.10 3.83
CA THR A 44 0.97 -15.35 4.57
C THR A 44 2.02 -15.16 5.67
N HIS A 45 2.91 -14.19 5.51
CA HIS A 45 3.95 -13.85 6.47
C HIS A 45 4.10 -12.33 6.53
N ARG A 46 4.14 -11.77 7.75
CA ARG A 46 4.43 -10.35 7.97
C ARG A 46 5.90 -10.19 8.35
N THR A 47 6.61 -9.40 7.57
CA THR A 47 7.90 -8.86 7.98
C THR A 47 7.74 -7.37 8.19
N TRP A 48 8.51 -6.78 9.12
CA TRP A 48 8.46 -5.34 9.40
C TRP A 48 8.62 -4.48 8.14
N ASN A 49 9.45 -4.92 7.19
CA ASN A 49 9.73 -4.21 5.95
C ASN A 49 8.55 -4.22 4.96
N ASP A 50 7.56 -5.10 5.16
CA ASP A 50 6.41 -5.29 4.29
C ASP A 50 5.13 -4.64 4.83
N ASP A 51 5.27 -3.90 5.95
CA ASP A 51 4.17 -3.20 6.61
C ASP A 51 4.11 -1.72 6.17
N TRP A 52 5.12 -1.21 5.45
CA TRP A 52 5.25 0.21 5.12
C TRP A 52 5.47 0.46 3.63
N VAL A 53 4.81 1.48 3.09
CA VAL A 53 4.99 1.98 1.72
C VAL A 53 5.49 3.41 1.74
N THR A 54 6.43 3.72 0.84
CA THR A 54 6.86 5.11 0.61
C THR A 54 5.88 5.81 -0.33
N VAL A 55 5.33 6.93 0.09
CA VAL A 55 4.46 7.77 -0.73
C VAL A 55 5.08 9.16 -0.87
N ARG A 56 5.04 9.69 -2.09
CA ARG A 56 5.49 11.05 -2.40
C ARG A 56 4.30 12.01 -2.35
N CYS A 57 4.38 13.04 -1.50
CA CYS A 57 3.39 14.11 -1.47
C CYS A 57 3.46 14.93 -2.77
N ARG A 58 2.31 15.22 -3.39
CA ARG A 58 2.23 16.06 -4.62
C ARG A 58 2.39 17.56 -4.34
N GLY A 59 2.01 18.02 -3.14
CA GLY A 59 2.20 19.41 -2.71
C GLY A 59 3.66 19.75 -2.41
N CYS A 60 4.27 19.14 -1.39
CA CYS A 60 5.63 19.47 -0.94
C CYS A 60 6.74 18.56 -1.50
N GLY A 61 6.42 17.45 -2.18
CA GLY A 61 7.40 16.51 -2.71
C GLY A 61 8.06 15.57 -1.70
N ARG A 62 7.71 15.64 -0.41
CA ARG A 62 8.27 14.80 0.66
C ARG A 62 7.94 13.31 0.44
N HIS A 63 8.87 12.45 0.83
CA HIS A 63 8.67 11.01 0.90
C HIS A 63 8.38 10.63 2.36
N ASP A 64 7.20 10.10 2.62
CA ASP A 64 6.77 9.64 3.94
C ASP A 64 6.38 8.15 3.88
N GLN A 65 6.50 7.48 5.02
CA GLN A 65 6.12 6.08 5.17
C GLN A 65 4.70 6.00 5.71
N TRP A 66 3.87 5.20 5.04
CA TRP A 66 2.49 4.93 5.44
C TRP A 66 2.26 3.43 5.54
N PRO A 67 1.27 2.98 6.35
CA PRO A 67 0.93 1.57 6.43
C PRO A 67 0.60 1.00 5.05
N GLN A 68 1.10 -0.20 4.77
CA GLN A 68 0.82 -0.95 3.56
C GLN A 68 -0.70 -1.13 3.42
N PRO A 69 -1.29 -0.77 2.27
CA PRO A 69 -2.71 -1.00 2.00
C PRO A 69 -3.08 -2.49 2.05
N GLU A 70 -4.02 -2.82 2.93
CA GLU A 70 -4.48 -4.19 3.19
C GLU A 70 -5.99 -4.32 3.05
N LEU A 71 -6.43 -5.45 2.51
CA LEU A 71 -7.83 -5.82 2.38
C LEU A 71 -8.10 -7.11 3.15
N CYS A 72 -8.95 -7.02 4.17
CA CYS A 72 -9.47 -8.17 4.89
C CYS A 72 -10.67 -8.75 4.12
N CYS A 73 -10.49 -9.92 3.51
CA CYS A 73 -11.56 -10.60 2.82
C CYS A 73 -12.38 -11.42 3.83
N PRO A 74 -13.73 -11.46 3.73
CA PRO A 74 -14.58 -12.27 4.62
C PRO A 74 -14.34 -13.78 4.51
N CYS A 75 -13.53 -14.25 3.55
CA CYS A 75 -13.09 -15.65 3.51
C CYS A 75 -11.95 -15.97 4.50
N GLY A 76 -11.42 -14.96 5.21
CA GLY A 76 -10.30 -15.09 6.14
C GLY A 76 -8.93 -14.72 5.55
N ALA A 77 -8.83 -14.47 4.23
CA ALA A 77 -7.59 -14.02 3.62
C ALA A 77 -7.35 -12.52 3.84
N VAL A 78 -6.13 -12.14 4.22
CA VAL A 78 -5.66 -10.75 4.20
C VAL A 78 -4.84 -10.55 2.93
N LEU A 79 -5.22 -9.57 2.11
CA LEU A 79 -4.59 -9.31 0.82
C LEU A 79 -3.82 -8.00 0.87
N ARG A 80 -2.60 -8.03 0.33
CA ARG A 80 -1.80 -6.83 0.10
C ARG A 80 -2.25 -6.18 -1.20
N VAL A 81 -2.70 -4.93 -1.11
CA VAL A 81 -3.08 -4.14 -2.28
C VAL A 81 -1.80 -3.50 -2.86
N PRO A 82 -1.42 -3.80 -4.11
CA PRO A 82 -0.19 -3.32 -4.69
C PRO A 82 -0.24 -1.81 -4.88
N VAL A 83 0.78 -1.13 -4.37
CA VAL A 83 1.01 0.29 -4.60
C VAL A 83 2.10 0.44 -5.66
N ARG A 84 2.00 1.47 -6.49
CA ARG A 84 3.08 1.83 -7.40
C ARG A 84 4.29 2.17 -6.53
N PRO A 85 5.40 1.44 -6.64
CA PRO A 85 6.60 1.79 -5.90
C PRO A 85 6.99 3.19 -6.33
N VAL A 86 6.92 4.14 -5.40
CA VAL A 86 7.78 5.31 -5.49
C VAL A 86 9.18 4.73 -5.36
N ALA A 87 10.04 4.96 -6.35
CA ALA A 87 11.43 4.51 -6.26
C ALA A 87 11.99 5.04 -4.93
N SER A 88 12.09 4.16 -3.93
CA SER A 88 12.66 4.51 -2.65
C SER A 88 14.12 4.81 -2.93
N ALA A 89 14.47 6.08 -3.03
CA ALA A 89 15.85 6.50 -2.89
C ALA A 89 16.25 6.13 -1.45
N GLY A 90 16.85 4.96 -1.29
CA GLY A 90 17.39 4.48 -0.03
C GLY A 90 16.56 3.43 0.69
N ALA A 91 16.51 2.21 0.16
CA ALA A 91 16.67 1.06 1.05
C ALA A 91 18.11 1.13 1.57
N VAL A 92 18.33 1.86 2.68
CA VAL A 92 19.58 1.77 3.42
C VAL A 92 19.67 0.32 3.88
N ARG A 93 20.66 -0.41 3.38
CA ARG A 93 20.99 -1.74 3.90
C ARG A 93 21.39 -1.52 5.36
N PRO A 94 20.79 -2.20 6.35
CA PRO A 94 21.35 -2.17 7.70
C PRO A 94 22.75 -2.77 7.62
N ALA A 95 23.75 -1.96 7.91
CA ALA A 95 25.10 -2.45 8.17
C ALA A 95 25.05 -3.17 9.51
N HIS A 96 25.16 -4.51 9.48
CA HIS A 96 25.47 -5.28 10.67
C HIS A 96 26.88 -4.88 11.12
N ILE A 97 27.01 -4.37 12.34
CA ILE A 97 28.28 -4.24 13.07
C ILE A 97 28.47 -5.44 13.98
#